data_AF-F2NBZ6-F1
#
_entry.id   AF-F2NBZ6-F1
#
_cell.length_a   1.000
_cell.length_b   1.000
_cell.length_c   1.000
_cell.angle_alpha   90.00
_cell.angle_beta   90.00
_cell.angle_gamma   90.00
#
_symmetry.space_group_name_H-M   'P 1'
#
loop_
_entity.id
_entity.type
_entity.pdbx_description
1 polymer ?
#
loop_
_entity_poly.entity_id
_entity_poly.type
_entity_poly.pdbx_seq_one_letter_code
_entity_poly.pdbx_strand_id
1 'polypeptide(L)'
;MQPLFGRNNIVLLTILVLVSVSGWLSGCSSLCTKRLYLYRETPEKIQPPDVAVLLIADPELINAVLPEAAATLPQGPTWAPIYMFQESDAYNLSIQAVDGRLLYQGQCLDTTPSFVAEVKPGTRHLEASMELMGAWGRMKLIDNPELALVSGKVYFLRPEWSALANKQFRLTVEQLPASYNAELRAKIINWLRQNTTGRSIAD
;
A
#
# COMPACT_ATOMS: atom_id res chain seq x y z
N MET A 1 -48.21 -45.67 45.69
CA MET A 1 -48.05 -46.81 44.76
C MET A 1 -47.63 -46.27 43.40
N GLN A 2 -46.82 -47.03 42.66
CA GLN A 2 -46.49 -46.88 41.24
C GLN A 2 -47.00 -48.14 40.50
N PRO A 3 -46.91 -48.26 39.16
CA PRO A 3 -46.51 -47.25 38.15
C PRO A 3 -47.77 -46.67 37.44
N LEU A 4 -48.09 -46.68 36.13
CA LEU A 4 -47.47 -47.18 34.88
C LEU A 4 -47.95 -46.37 33.66
N PHE A 5 -47.24 -46.55 32.54
CA PHE A 5 -47.58 -46.10 31.18
C PHE A 5 -48.54 -47.10 30.49
N GLY A 6 -49.18 -46.77 29.36
CA GLY A 6 -49.11 -45.55 28.56
C GLY A 6 -50.13 -45.55 27.41
N ARG A 7 -50.19 -44.46 26.63
CA ARG A 7 -51.25 -44.18 25.66
C ARG A 7 -50.70 -43.81 24.28
N ASN A 8 -50.37 -44.81 23.47
CA ASN A 8 -49.98 -44.60 22.07
C ASN A 8 -51.22 -44.51 21.17
N ASN A 9 -51.53 -43.31 20.65
CA ASN A 9 -51.95 -43.12 19.26
C ASN A 9 -52.21 -41.65 18.90
N ILE A 10 -51.77 -41.27 17.69
CA ILE A 10 -52.22 -40.13 16.86
C ILE A 10 -52.07 -38.72 17.47
N VAL A 11 -51.14 -37.93 16.90
CA VAL A 11 -51.40 -36.63 16.24
C VAL A 11 -50.10 -36.14 15.57
N LEU A 12 -50.22 -35.37 14.48
CA LEU A 12 -49.13 -34.67 13.79
C LEU A 12 -48.30 -33.79 14.76
N LEU A 13 -46.97 -33.74 14.62
CA LEU A 13 -46.11 -32.53 14.72
C LEU A 13 -44.60 -32.85 14.92
N THR A 14 -43.88 -32.99 13.81
CA THR A 14 -42.42 -32.88 13.68
C THR A 14 -42.18 -32.11 12.38
N ILE A 15 -42.07 -30.77 12.34
CA ILE A 15 -41.30 -29.83 13.18
C ILE A 15 -39.79 -30.12 13.14
N LEU A 16 -39.09 -29.16 12.51
CA LEU A 16 -37.64 -28.86 12.51
C LEU A 16 -36.66 -30.05 12.45
N VAL A 17 -36.19 -30.34 11.23
CA VAL A 17 -34.83 -30.85 10.99
C VAL A 17 -34.15 -29.98 9.92
N LEU A 18 -33.16 -29.20 10.37
CA LEU A 18 -32.16 -28.42 9.61
C LEU A 18 -32.63 -27.68 8.34
N VAL A 19 -33.04 -26.42 8.55
CA VAL A 19 -32.72 -25.33 7.61
C VAL A 19 -31.24 -24.92 7.79
N SER A 20 -30.64 -24.36 6.74
CA SER A 20 -29.36 -23.63 6.74
C SER A 20 -28.09 -24.35 7.23
N VAL A 21 -27.42 -25.04 6.29
CA VAL A 21 -25.94 -25.09 6.22
C VAL A 21 -25.51 -24.70 4.79
N SER A 22 -25.97 -23.52 4.36
CA SER A 22 -25.73 -22.96 3.01
C SER A 22 -25.60 -21.43 3.01
N GLY A 23 -25.12 -20.89 4.14
CA GLY A 23 -24.52 -19.55 4.23
C GLY A 23 -23.09 -19.66 4.76
N TRP A 24 -22.41 -18.53 4.97
CA TRP A 24 -21.04 -18.46 5.52
C TRP A 24 -19.89 -18.92 4.59
N LEU A 25 -20.04 -18.78 3.27
CA LEU A 25 -18.89 -18.61 2.35
C LEU A 25 -18.95 -17.33 1.49
N SER A 26 -20.06 -16.60 1.52
CA SER A 26 -20.18 -15.24 0.98
C SER A 26 -19.66 -14.23 2.02
N GLY A 27 -18.35 -13.97 2.03
CA GLY A 27 -17.76 -13.02 3.00
C GLY A 27 -16.24 -12.82 2.94
N CYS A 28 -15.49 -13.62 2.19
CA CYS A 28 -14.05 -13.39 1.97
C CYS A 28 -13.76 -12.50 0.74
N SER A 29 -14.44 -11.36 0.61
CA SER A 29 -13.90 -10.26 -0.20
C SER A 29 -12.66 -9.73 0.53
N SER A 30 -11.48 -10.16 0.07
CA SER A 30 -10.25 -10.06 0.88
C SER A 30 -9.94 -8.61 1.27
N LEU A 31 -9.56 -8.38 2.53
CA LEU A 31 -9.03 -7.07 2.94
C LEU A 31 -7.78 -6.67 2.14
N CYS A 32 -7.12 -7.63 1.48
CA CYS A 32 -5.99 -7.43 0.58
C CYS A 32 -6.33 -6.66 -0.72
N THR A 33 -7.58 -6.66 -1.19
CA THR A 33 -7.98 -5.88 -2.39
C THR A 33 -8.44 -4.47 -2.06
N LYS A 34 -8.80 -4.20 -0.80
CA LYS A 34 -9.25 -2.89 -0.33
C LYS A 34 -8.04 -2.16 0.26
N ARG A 35 -7.48 -1.18 -0.48
CA ARG A 35 -6.25 -0.41 -0.15
C ARG A 35 -6.41 0.54 1.07
N LEU A 36 -6.81 -0.03 2.20
CA LEU A 36 -7.19 0.66 3.44
C LEU A 36 -6.02 0.85 4.41
N TYR A 37 -4.89 0.17 4.15
CA TYR A 37 -3.69 0.19 4.98
C TYR A 37 -2.49 0.76 4.21
N LEU A 38 -1.71 1.57 4.90
CA LEU A 38 -0.36 1.98 4.48
C LEU A 38 0.57 0.74 4.49
N TYR A 39 1.41 0.61 3.46
CA TYR A 39 2.31 -0.54 3.28
C TYR A 39 3.41 -0.58 4.36
N ARG A 40 3.91 -1.78 4.70
CA ARG A 40 4.88 -2.02 5.78
C ARG A 40 5.92 -3.09 5.46
N GLU A 41 7.08 -3.02 6.11
CA GLU A 41 8.03 -4.16 6.19
C GLU A 41 7.51 -5.38 6.98
N THR A 42 6.49 -5.22 7.84
CA THR A 42 5.96 -6.31 8.67
C THR A 42 4.43 -6.33 8.72
N PRO A 43 3.78 -7.51 8.85
CA PRO A 43 2.33 -7.65 9.00
C PRO A 43 1.82 -7.37 10.42
N GLU A 44 2.71 -6.91 11.30
CA GLU A 44 2.48 -6.81 12.75
C GLU A 44 1.73 -5.52 13.13
N LYS A 45 1.45 -5.39 14.43
CA LYS A 45 0.69 -4.27 15.00
C LYS A 45 1.32 -2.91 14.65
N ILE A 46 0.47 -1.94 14.30
CA ILE A 46 0.85 -0.56 13.96
C ILE A 46 1.83 -0.01 14.99
N GLN A 47 3.08 0.21 14.58
CA GLN A 47 4.10 0.84 15.41
C GLN A 47 3.88 2.36 15.48
N PRO A 48 4.30 3.06 16.56
CA PRO A 48 4.30 4.52 16.59
C PRO A 48 5.05 5.12 15.38
N PRO A 49 4.62 6.28 14.83
CA PRO A 49 5.26 6.86 13.65
C PRO A 49 6.72 7.29 13.90
N ASP A 50 6.99 7.75 15.12
CA ASP A 50 8.29 8.23 15.60
C ASP A 50 9.37 7.14 15.69
N VAL A 51 8.98 5.87 15.83
CA VAL A 51 9.91 4.71 15.77
C VAL A 51 10.04 4.09 14.37
N ALA A 52 9.33 4.65 13.38
CA ALA A 52 9.34 4.21 11.99
C ALA A 52 9.92 5.28 11.06
N VAL A 53 10.15 4.92 9.81
CA VAL A 53 10.53 5.83 8.73
C VAL A 53 9.49 5.75 7.64
N LEU A 54 9.13 6.90 7.06
CA LEU A 54 8.20 6.98 5.94
C LEU A 54 8.95 7.20 4.63
N LEU A 55 8.78 6.28 3.68
CA LEU A 55 9.22 6.44 2.29
C LEU A 55 8.01 6.82 1.42
N ILE A 56 8.16 7.81 0.56
CA ILE A 56 7.13 8.26 -0.39
C ILE A 56 7.77 8.40 -1.78
N ALA A 57 7.20 7.77 -2.81
CA ALA A 57 7.57 7.95 -4.21
C ALA A 57 6.55 8.77 -5.01
N ASP A 58 5.31 8.91 -4.50
CA ASP A 58 4.22 9.63 -5.16
C ASP A 58 4.29 11.16 -4.91
N PRO A 59 4.54 12.00 -5.92
CA PRO A 59 4.60 13.46 -5.77
C PRO A 59 3.22 14.10 -5.58
N GLU A 60 2.13 13.49 -6.04
CA GLU A 60 0.76 14.00 -5.78
C GLU A 60 0.40 13.82 -4.32
N LEU A 61 0.79 12.68 -3.72
CA LEU A 61 0.68 12.48 -2.29
C LEU A 61 1.52 13.52 -1.51
N ILE A 62 2.77 13.76 -1.90
CA ILE A 62 3.59 14.83 -1.27
C ILE A 62 2.87 16.18 -1.33
N ASN A 63 2.39 16.58 -2.51
CA ASN A 63 1.67 17.84 -2.70
C ASN A 63 0.41 17.94 -1.82
N ALA A 64 -0.30 16.83 -1.62
CA ALA A 64 -1.51 16.80 -0.82
C ALA A 64 -1.28 16.78 0.71
N VAL A 65 -0.17 16.20 1.21
CA VAL A 65 0.07 16.05 2.67
C VAL A 65 1.20 16.92 3.23
N LEU A 66 2.11 17.39 2.38
CA LEU A 66 3.28 18.22 2.70
C LEU A 66 3.55 19.28 1.59
N PRO A 67 2.59 20.18 1.26
CA PRO A 67 2.71 21.12 0.14
C PRO A 67 3.93 22.05 0.23
N GLU A 68 4.36 22.44 1.43
CA GLU A 68 5.57 23.26 1.65
C GLU A 68 6.84 22.56 1.17
N ALA A 69 6.93 21.24 1.34
CA ALA A 69 8.04 20.43 0.82
C ALA A 69 7.86 20.13 -0.68
N ALA A 70 6.62 19.98 -1.15
CA ALA A 70 6.31 19.80 -2.57
C ALA A 70 6.83 20.96 -3.43
N ALA A 71 6.69 22.19 -2.93
CA ALA A 71 7.14 23.41 -3.60
C ALA A 71 8.66 23.49 -3.82
N THR A 72 9.47 22.72 -3.07
CA THR A 72 10.93 22.69 -3.24
C THR A 72 11.42 21.51 -4.10
N LEU A 73 10.56 20.58 -4.50
CA LEU A 73 10.97 19.39 -5.23
C LEU A 73 11.31 19.68 -6.71
N PRO A 74 12.40 19.08 -7.25
CA PRO A 74 12.71 19.18 -8.67
C PRO A 74 11.59 18.63 -9.55
N GLN A 75 11.12 19.44 -10.49
CA GLN A 75 10.12 19.01 -11.48
C GLN A 75 10.73 18.00 -12.46
N GLY A 76 9.90 17.09 -12.98
CA GLY A 76 10.28 16.07 -13.95
C GLY A 76 9.18 15.86 -15.01
N PRO A 77 9.23 14.75 -15.77
CA PRO A 77 8.11 14.28 -16.58
C PRO A 77 6.83 14.07 -15.76
N THR A 78 5.70 13.89 -16.43
CA THR A 78 4.39 13.69 -15.80
C THR A 78 4.36 12.41 -14.95
N TRP A 79 3.89 12.51 -13.71
CA TRP A 79 3.60 11.34 -12.87
C TRP A 79 2.34 10.63 -13.36
N ALA A 80 2.37 9.29 -13.41
CA ALA A 80 1.22 8.48 -13.84
C ALA A 80 1.17 7.14 -13.06
N PRO A 81 0.44 7.06 -11.94
CA PRO A 81 0.42 5.86 -11.08
C PRO A 81 -0.42 4.68 -11.64
N ILE A 82 -0.88 4.76 -12.90
CA ILE A 82 -1.76 3.77 -13.54
C ILE A 82 -1.27 3.43 -14.96
N TYR A 83 -1.27 2.14 -15.28
CA TYR A 83 -0.86 1.49 -16.53
C TYR A 83 -1.73 1.80 -17.78
N MET A 84 -2.07 3.05 -18.05
CA MET A 84 -2.79 3.41 -19.28
C MET A 84 -1.85 3.51 -20.50
N PHE A 85 -2.43 3.58 -21.71
CA PHE A 85 -1.70 4.04 -22.89
C PHE A 85 -1.55 5.56 -22.76
N GLN A 86 -0.32 6.08 -22.82
CA GLN A 86 -0.02 7.50 -22.64
C GLN A 86 0.40 8.09 -23.98
N GLU A 87 -0.26 9.17 -24.41
CA GLU A 87 0.10 9.92 -25.62
C GLU A 87 1.35 10.80 -25.43
N SER A 88 1.71 11.06 -24.17
CA SER A 88 2.88 11.84 -23.75
C SER A 88 3.80 11.02 -22.84
N ASP A 89 5.04 11.50 -22.64
CA ASP A 89 5.99 10.84 -21.75
C ASP A 89 5.59 11.01 -20.27
N ALA A 90 5.46 9.88 -19.58
CA ALA A 90 5.09 9.80 -18.18
C ALA A 90 5.90 8.71 -17.43
N TYR A 91 5.94 8.79 -16.10
CA TYR A 91 6.61 7.82 -15.25
C TYR A 91 5.80 7.41 -14.03
N ASN A 92 6.07 6.19 -13.53
CA ASN A 92 5.83 5.84 -12.13
C ASN A 92 7.15 5.37 -11.49
N LEU A 93 7.22 5.46 -10.16
CA LEU A 93 8.32 4.97 -9.34
C LEU A 93 7.74 4.25 -8.14
N SER A 94 8.14 3.00 -7.91
CA SER A 94 7.56 2.13 -6.91
C SER A 94 8.61 1.44 -6.05
N ILE A 95 8.32 1.32 -4.76
CA ILE A 95 9.01 0.44 -3.84
C ILE A 95 8.54 -0.98 -4.13
N GLN A 96 9.46 -1.90 -4.38
CA GLN A 96 9.16 -3.33 -4.56
C GLN A 96 9.46 -4.10 -3.27
N ALA A 97 10.66 -3.90 -2.71
CA ALA A 97 11.11 -4.62 -1.52
C ALA A 97 12.06 -3.79 -0.64
N VAL A 98 12.22 -4.20 0.61
CA VAL A 98 13.27 -3.71 1.53
C VAL A 98 13.99 -4.92 2.14
N ASP A 99 15.33 -4.93 2.11
CA ASP A 99 16.19 -6.08 2.40
C ASP A 99 15.76 -7.37 1.65
N GLY A 100 15.31 -7.23 0.40
CA GLY A 100 14.79 -8.34 -0.41
C GLY A 100 13.44 -8.91 0.07
N ARG A 101 12.71 -8.19 0.93
CA ARG A 101 11.36 -8.56 1.41
C ARG A 101 10.30 -7.64 0.80
N LEU A 102 9.29 -8.24 0.16
CA LEU A 102 8.11 -7.53 -0.31
C LEU A 102 7.35 -6.88 0.85
N LEU A 103 6.59 -5.82 0.55
CA LEU A 103 5.82 -5.07 1.54
C LEU A 103 4.45 -5.70 1.82
N TYR A 104 3.97 -5.51 3.04
CA TYR A 104 2.66 -5.95 3.51
C TYR A 104 1.63 -4.81 3.45
N GLN A 105 0.44 -5.08 2.92
CA GLN A 105 -0.74 -4.24 3.12
C GLN A 105 -1.62 -4.86 4.22
N GLY A 106 -1.55 -4.29 5.41
CA GLY A 106 -2.20 -4.88 6.60
C GLY A 106 -1.51 -6.19 6.97
N GLN A 107 -2.24 -7.31 6.91
CA GLN A 107 -1.70 -8.66 7.10
C GLN A 107 -1.35 -9.37 5.79
N CYS A 108 -1.74 -8.83 4.64
CA CYS A 108 -1.53 -9.45 3.34
C CYS A 108 -0.14 -9.08 2.80
N LEU A 109 0.63 -10.06 2.31
CA LEU A 109 1.76 -9.77 1.43
C LEU A 109 1.20 -9.42 0.05
N ASP A 110 1.68 -8.33 -0.56
CA ASP A 110 1.13 -7.81 -1.80
C ASP A 110 2.25 -7.55 -2.81
N THR A 111 2.00 -7.86 -4.08
CA THR A 111 2.92 -7.61 -5.21
C THR A 111 2.56 -6.34 -5.99
N THR A 112 1.50 -5.63 -5.59
CA THR A 112 1.14 -4.33 -6.12
C THR A 112 2.28 -3.32 -5.91
N PRO A 113 2.68 -2.55 -6.93
CA PRO A 113 3.63 -1.45 -6.78
C PRO A 113 3.22 -0.48 -5.66
N SER A 114 4.04 -0.36 -4.62
CA SER A 114 3.79 0.59 -3.53
C SER A 114 4.48 1.92 -3.80
N PHE A 115 3.72 3.01 -3.70
CA PHE A 115 4.27 4.37 -3.83
C PHE A 115 4.46 5.06 -2.46
N VAL A 116 4.12 4.39 -1.34
CA VAL A 116 4.31 4.91 0.02
C VAL A 116 4.33 3.79 1.07
N ALA A 117 5.34 3.76 1.94
CA ALA A 117 5.57 2.67 2.90
C ALA A 117 6.19 3.12 4.24
N GLU A 118 5.80 2.43 5.32
CA GLU A 118 6.47 2.47 6.63
C GLU A 118 7.59 1.40 6.68
N VAL A 119 8.82 1.83 6.97
CA VAL A 119 10.00 0.96 7.05
C VAL A 119 10.75 1.20 8.37
N LYS A 120 11.58 0.24 8.79
CA LYS A 120 12.43 0.41 9.99
C LYS A 120 13.57 1.40 9.71
N PRO A 121 14.06 2.12 10.74
CA PRO A 121 15.29 2.90 10.65
C PRO A 121 16.55 2.02 10.64
N GLY A 122 17.69 2.65 10.38
CA GLY A 122 19.00 2.00 10.23
C GLY A 122 19.43 1.91 8.77
N THR A 123 20.50 1.16 8.51
CA THR A 123 20.94 0.84 7.15
C THR A 123 19.97 -0.18 6.53
N ARG A 124 19.37 0.16 5.38
CA ARG A 124 18.39 -0.68 4.65
C ARG A 124 18.82 -0.81 3.19
N HIS A 125 18.56 -1.95 2.56
CA HIS A 125 18.64 -2.08 1.10
C HIS A 125 17.25 -1.89 0.50
N LEU A 126 17.06 -0.92 -0.39
CA LEU A 126 15.77 -0.62 -1.01
C LEU A 126 15.75 -1.09 -2.46
N GLU A 127 14.83 -1.97 -2.84
CA GLU A 127 14.54 -2.28 -4.24
C GLU A 127 13.45 -1.32 -4.75
N ALA A 128 13.82 -0.44 -5.67
CA ALA A 128 12.90 0.49 -6.32
C ALA A 128 12.84 0.21 -7.83
N SER A 129 11.64 0.23 -8.42
CA SER A 129 11.45 0.10 -9.85
C SER A 129 10.74 1.32 -10.43
N MET A 130 11.30 1.87 -11.49
CA MET A 130 10.73 2.98 -12.26
C MET A 130 10.24 2.47 -13.61
N GLU A 131 9.02 2.83 -13.97
CA GLU A 131 8.45 2.51 -15.27
C GLU A 131 8.22 3.80 -16.04
N LEU A 132 8.82 3.87 -17.23
CA LEU A 132 8.68 4.96 -18.19
C LEU A 132 7.70 4.53 -19.29
N MET A 133 6.81 5.43 -19.68
CA MET A 133 5.69 5.19 -20.59
C MET A 133 5.56 6.35 -21.57
N GLY A 134 5.22 6.08 -22.82
CA GLY A 134 4.92 7.11 -23.82
C GLY A 134 4.58 6.50 -25.18
N ALA A 135 4.49 7.33 -26.22
CA ALA A 135 4.15 6.89 -27.59
C ALA A 135 5.17 5.88 -28.18
N TRP A 136 6.40 5.85 -27.66
CA TRP A 136 7.46 4.89 -28.01
C TRP A 136 7.33 3.53 -27.28
N GLY A 137 6.36 3.37 -26.38
CA GLY A 137 6.07 2.13 -25.67
C GLY A 137 6.26 2.23 -24.15
N ARG A 138 6.93 1.24 -23.56
CA ARG A 138 7.17 1.13 -22.12
C ARG A 138 8.56 0.58 -21.83
N MET A 139 9.20 1.06 -20.76
CA MET A 139 10.50 0.59 -20.28
C MET A 139 10.49 0.54 -18.76
N LYS A 140 10.86 -0.61 -18.18
CA LYS A 140 11.04 -0.78 -16.72
C LYS A 140 12.52 -0.80 -16.38
N LEU A 141 12.90 0.00 -15.38
CA LEU A 141 14.25 0.10 -14.82
C LEU A 141 14.18 -0.20 -13.32
N ILE A 142 15.26 -0.72 -12.75
CA ILE A 142 15.35 -1.09 -11.32
C ILE A 142 16.67 -0.53 -10.77
N ASP A 143 16.64 -0.01 -9.54
CA ASP A 143 17.82 0.39 -8.77
C ASP A 143 17.69 -0.11 -7.32
N ASN A 144 18.84 -0.40 -6.70
CA ASN A 144 18.95 -1.12 -5.44
C ASN A 144 19.88 -0.43 -4.43
N PRO A 145 19.66 0.85 -4.06
CA PRO A 145 20.54 1.58 -3.16
C PRO A 145 20.50 1.04 -1.72
N GLU A 146 21.66 1.08 -1.06
CA GLU A 146 21.75 1.06 0.40
C GLU A 146 21.48 2.47 0.95
N LEU A 147 20.66 2.57 1.99
CA LEU A 147 20.17 3.83 2.55
C LEU A 147 20.30 3.85 4.07
N ALA A 148 20.85 4.94 4.62
CA ALA A 148 20.86 5.20 6.06
C ALA A 148 19.59 5.97 6.48
N LEU A 149 18.58 5.26 6.97
CA LEU A 149 17.27 5.83 7.31
C LEU A 149 17.16 6.19 8.80
N VAL A 150 16.74 7.41 9.10
CA VAL A 150 16.62 7.95 10.47
C VAL A 150 15.18 7.90 10.97
N SER A 151 14.98 7.42 12.19
CA SER A 151 13.66 7.27 12.83
C SER A 151 12.89 8.59 12.90
N GLY A 152 11.57 8.54 12.69
CA GLY A 152 10.71 9.71 12.71
C GLY A 152 10.94 10.69 11.54
N LYS A 153 11.60 10.25 10.45
CA LYS A 153 11.80 11.05 9.24
C LYS A 153 10.94 10.59 8.06
N VAL A 154 10.75 11.52 7.14
CA VAL A 154 10.08 11.32 5.86
C VAL A 154 11.13 11.49 4.75
N TYR A 155 11.18 10.56 3.81
CA TYR A 155 12.04 10.62 2.63
C TYR A 155 11.21 10.55 1.36
N PHE A 156 11.48 11.46 0.43
CA PHE A 156 10.96 11.40 -0.92
C PHE A 156 11.92 10.62 -1.82
N LEU A 157 11.38 9.68 -2.58
CA LEU A 157 12.06 8.83 -3.55
C LEU A 157 11.81 9.42 -4.94
N ARG A 158 12.86 9.71 -5.70
CA ARG A 158 12.75 10.21 -7.09
C ARG A 158 13.93 9.74 -7.94
N PRO A 159 13.77 9.56 -9.26
CA PRO A 159 14.92 9.29 -10.12
C PRO A 159 15.88 10.49 -10.18
N GLU A 160 17.15 10.21 -10.45
CA GLU A 160 18.12 11.20 -10.88
C GLU A 160 17.94 11.46 -12.39
N TRP A 161 17.20 12.51 -12.76
CA TRP A 161 16.88 12.81 -14.17
C TRP A 161 18.14 12.95 -15.07
N SER A 162 19.27 13.41 -14.53
CA SER A 162 20.56 13.49 -15.22
C SER A 162 21.18 12.12 -15.55
N ALA A 163 20.94 11.09 -14.73
CA ALA A 163 21.46 9.74 -14.98
C ALA A 163 20.72 9.05 -16.14
N LEU A 164 19.42 9.34 -16.32
CA LEU A 164 18.59 8.73 -17.35
C LEU A 164 19.01 9.10 -18.78
N ALA A 165 19.63 10.27 -18.98
CA ALA A 165 20.27 10.62 -20.25
C ALA A 165 21.37 9.63 -20.66
N ASN A 166 22.04 9.00 -19.68
CA ASN A 166 23.03 7.95 -19.87
C ASN A 166 22.43 6.53 -19.82
N LYS A 167 21.10 6.41 -19.89
CA LYS A 167 20.31 5.17 -19.73
C LYS A 167 20.49 4.48 -18.36
N GLN A 168 20.94 5.21 -17.35
CA GLN A 168 21.06 4.72 -15.98
C GLN A 168 19.91 5.26 -15.15
N PHE A 169 19.08 4.37 -14.59
CA PHE A 169 18.22 4.75 -13.47
C PHE A 169 19.07 4.71 -12.20
N ARG A 170 19.15 5.85 -11.52
CA ARG A 170 19.62 5.95 -10.13
C ARG A 170 18.51 6.56 -9.30
N LEU A 171 18.23 5.98 -8.14
CA LEU A 171 17.31 6.55 -7.17
C LEU A 171 18.02 7.62 -6.32
N THR A 172 17.44 8.82 -6.31
CA THR A 172 17.74 9.84 -5.31
C THR A 172 16.75 9.72 -4.15
N VAL A 173 17.26 9.81 -2.92
CA VAL A 173 16.47 9.72 -1.69
C VAL A 173 16.68 11.00 -0.89
N GLU A 174 15.63 11.80 -0.78
CA GLU A 174 15.68 13.18 -0.28
C GLU A 174 14.93 13.28 1.03
N GLN A 175 15.63 13.58 2.14
CA GLN A 175 14.97 13.73 3.45
C GLN A 175 14.19 15.05 3.48
N LEU A 176 12.88 14.97 3.66
CA LEU A 176 12.02 16.14 3.77
C LEU A 176 12.18 16.82 5.15
N PRO A 177 11.86 18.12 5.28
CA PRO A 177 11.91 18.83 6.56
C PRO A 177 10.88 18.32 7.57
N ALA A 178 9.80 17.68 7.10
CA ALA A 178 8.75 17.13 7.94
C ALA A 178 9.22 15.92 8.76
N SER A 179 8.79 15.86 10.02
CA SER A 179 8.97 14.66 10.87
C SER A 179 7.73 13.76 10.76
N TYR A 180 7.95 12.45 10.74
CA TYR A 180 6.86 11.49 10.63
C TYR A 180 6.14 11.35 11.98
N ASN A 181 4.86 11.70 11.99
CA ASN A 181 4.03 11.77 13.20
C ASN A 181 2.61 11.24 12.93
N ALA A 182 1.77 11.20 13.97
CA ALA A 182 0.44 10.59 13.90
C ALA A 182 -0.53 11.39 13.00
N GLU A 183 -0.37 12.71 12.94
CA GLU A 183 -1.17 13.60 12.08
C GLU A 183 -0.85 13.38 10.60
N LEU A 184 0.44 13.35 10.24
CA LEU A 184 0.89 13.09 8.87
C LEU A 184 0.47 11.68 8.42
N ARG A 185 0.63 10.66 9.28
CA ARG A 185 0.10 9.31 9.02
C ARG A 185 -1.41 9.33 8.74
N ALA A 186 -2.19 10.09 9.51
CA ALA A 186 -3.64 10.21 9.31
C ALA A 186 -3.99 10.92 7.98
N LYS A 187 -3.26 12.00 7.61
CA LYS A 187 -3.40 12.67 6.31
C LYS A 187 -3.15 11.71 5.15
N ILE A 188 -2.06 10.93 5.19
CA ILE A 188 -1.71 9.93 4.16
C ILE A 188 -2.78 8.86 4.04
N ILE A 189 -3.24 8.28 5.15
CA ILE A 189 -4.28 7.24 5.14
C ILE A 189 -5.60 7.78 4.56
N ASN A 190 -5.96 9.03 4.86
CA ASN A 190 -7.16 9.65 4.29
C ASN A 190 -7.01 9.94 2.78
N TRP A 191 -5.84 10.41 2.33
CA TRP A 191 -5.55 10.59 0.90
C TRP A 191 -5.61 9.26 0.13
N LEU A 192 -5.00 8.20 0.65
CA LEU A 192 -4.99 6.88 0.02
C LEU A 192 -6.41 6.32 -0.17
N ARG A 193 -7.27 6.47 0.84
CA ARG A 193 -8.69 6.09 0.79
C ARG A 193 -9.49 6.86 -0.26
N GLN A 194 -9.14 8.12 -0.50
CA GLN A 194 -9.85 9.00 -1.45
C GLN A 194 -9.37 8.80 -2.88
N ASN A 195 -8.08 8.57 -3.09
CA ASN A 195 -7.45 8.65 -4.42
C ASN A 195 -7.17 7.28 -5.04
N THR A 196 -6.81 6.24 -4.28
CA THR A 196 -6.62 4.89 -4.87
C THR A 196 -7.96 4.31 -5.36
N THR A 197 -7.99 3.70 -6.54
CA THR A 197 -9.20 3.16 -7.18
C THR A 197 -9.37 1.65 -6.92
N GLY A 198 -10.63 1.19 -6.86
CA GLY A 198 -11.02 -0.12 -6.28
C GLY A 198 -11.83 0.08 -4.98
N ARG A 199 -12.93 0.84 -5.06
CA ARG A 199 -13.50 1.58 -3.91
C ARG A 199 -14.93 1.18 -3.54
N SER A 200 -15.09 0.31 -2.55
CA SER A 200 -15.75 0.67 -1.28
C SER A 200 -15.55 -0.40 -0.20
N ILE A 201 -15.97 -0.14 1.04
CA ILE A 201 -16.11 -1.18 2.09
C ILE A 201 -17.37 -2.03 1.86
N ALA A 202 -18.38 -1.50 1.16
CA ALA A 202 -19.68 -2.11 0.86
C ALA A 202 -19.75 -2.90 -0.47
N ASP A 203 -18.61 -3.09 -1.15
CA ASP A 203 -18.41 -3.99 -2.30
C ASP A 203 -18.06 -5.44 -1.85
#